data_AF-A0A3N4JWD2-F1
#
_entry.id   AF-A0A3N4JWD2-F1
#
_cell.length_a   1.000
_cell.length_b   1.000
_cell.length_c   1.000
_cell.angle_alpha   90.00
_cell.angle_beta   90.00
_cell.angle_gamma   90.00
#
_symmetry.space_group_name_H-M   'P 1'
#
loop_
_entity.id
_entity.type
_entity.pdbx_description
1 polymer ?
#
loop_
_entity_poly.entity_id
_entity_poly.type
_entity_poly.pdbx_seq_one_letter_code
_entity_poly.pdbx_strand_id
1 'polypeptide(L)'
;MTSYLGGSLGQMISENINQRSAIDSLANLVAIVDHTLYEIKNRGDSKHPLANVKGIYLLADEYDAFSNEYMDPHNSQPWAESDASSLVKDFWATVKGVVRLPYGIQECFITGISPLSLADNTSGFNIAVNMSFKKEVAGLCGLSRADVEGALERICKSKADVERHLDKLTRYANGYHFSRYEKSEPVFNTDTSLEYLQAVLTDEHFDIANPPNSEVSQRFLEIAASSPGAVTYIQRALTPSPDRATPYSLIPYSDLVDRFSLVDLQSRALGDVTETAFCTLLLYFGAFTFDKENPSKFLTIPNHIVAKRFGTTILHRFKLLSSMQNAVKFLALRGDIIATLAGYQELMAARDIKQSGYSMTEQQHRDSFHIAILENPALDPQVEYQVTKPGRGPGQVDLLIASPDHWVVIEWKTIQIEFLDVGDSLTWGKKAEAISKLGVNGILKLKFNRWEKFRKGTIGSWIRNDVRAQLKSYVQSPEIRELAQNRKFRAHLVLVVGSRKILVWEMDTNGDWIGLPVLAEKML
;
A
#
# COMPACT_ATOMS: atom_id res chain seq x y z
N MET A 1 15.02 -35.00 31.66
CA MET A 1 15.88 -33.82 31.94
C MET A 1 15.78 -33.52 33.41
N THR A 2 16.90 -33.45 34.11
CA THR A 2 16.95 -32.97 35.50
C THR A 2 16.54 -31.50 35.50
N SER A 3 15.48 -31.17 36.24
CA SER A 3 15.05 -29.78 36.39
C SER A 3 16.08 -28.99 37.18
N TYR A 4 16.52 -27.85 36.65
CA TYR A 4 17.37 -26.89 37.39
C TYR A 4 16.62 -26.19 38.53
N LEU A 5 15.30 -26.40 38.62
CA LEU A 5 14.39 -25.84 39.62
C LEU A 5 13.90 -26.92 40.62
N GLY A 6 14.46 -28.13 40.57
CA GLY A 6 14.04 -29.28 41.37
C GLY A 6 12.88 -30.08 40.75
N GLY A 7 12.80 -31.37 41.08
CA GLY A 7 11.74 -32.26 40.56
C GLY A 7 11.89 -32.66 39.08
N SER A 8 10.87 -33.32 38.54
CA SER A 8 10.78 -33.57 37.08
C SER A 8 9.95 -32.48 36.40
N LEU A 9 10.23 -32.20 35.12
CA LEU A 9 9.47 -31.21 34.34
C LEU A 9 7.96 -31.49 34.38
N GLY A 10 7.55 -32.76 34.24
CA GLY A 10 6.14 -33.14 34.28
C GLY A 10 5.48 -32.85 35.63
N GLN A 11 6.19 -33.11 36.72
CA GLN A 11 5.72 -32.80 38.08
C GLN A 11 5.56 -31.28 38.28
N MET A 12 6.58 -30.51 37.89
CA MET A 12 6.52 -29.05 37.99
C MET A 12 5.36 -28.46 37.19
N ILE A 13 5.12 -28.96 35.97
CA ILE A 13 3.98 -28.52 35.15
C ILE A 13 2.66 -28.89 35.82
N SER A 14 2.49 -30.12 36.30
CA SER A 14 1.23 -30.56 36.91
C SER A 14 0.88 -29.85 38.21
N GLU A 15 1.88 -29.45 39.00
CA GLU A 15 1.68 -28.83 40.31
C GLU A 15 1.50 -27.31 40.21
N ASN A 16 2.09 -26.67 39.20
CA ASN A 16 2.21 -25.20 39.16
C ASN A 16 1.48 -24.52 37.99
N ILE A 17 1.00 -25.28 37.01
CA ILE A 17 0.15 -24.74 35.92
C ILE A 17 -1.32 -24.88 36.29
N ASN A 18 -1.99 -23.75 36.45
CA ASN A 18 -3.44 -23.68 36.55
C ASN A 18 -4.06 -23.65 35.14
N GLN A 19 -4.62 -24.78 34.69
CA GLN A 19 -5.27 -24.89 33.37
C GLN A 19 -6.45 -23.92 33.16
N ARG A 20 -6.96 -23.29 34.23
CA ARG A 20 -8.05 -22.31 34.17
C ARG A 20 -7.59 -20.86 34.29
N SER A 21 -6.31 -20.62 34.58
CA SER A 21 -5.78 -19.27 34.79
C SER A 21 -4.31 -19.17 34.33
N ALA A 22 -4.11 -18.54 33.17
CA ALA A 22 -2.78 -18.21 32.68
C ALA A 22 -2.06 -17.22 33.61
N ILE A 23 -2.83 -16.33 34.26
CA ILE A 23 -2.32 -15.33 35.20
C ILE A 23 -1.73 -15.99 36.44
N ASP A 24 -2.47 -16.89 37.07
CA ASP A 24 -1.98 -17.62 38.26
C ASP A 24 -0.77 -18.49 37.90
N SER A 25 -0.83 -19.13 36.73
CA SER A 25 0.27 -19.95 36.22
C SER A 25 1.55 -19.13 36.08
N LEU A 26 1.46 -17.93 35.47
CA LEU A 26 2.61 -17.04 35.34
C LEU A 26 3.15 -16.62 36.71
N ALA A 27 2.29 -16.15 37.61
CA ALA A 27 2.69 -15.67 38.94
C ALA A 27 3.41 -16.77 39.74
N ASN A 28 2.88 -17.99 39.71
CA ASN A 28 3.46 -19.15 40.39
C ASN A 28 4.83 -19.52 39.81
N LEU A 29 4.94 -19.61 38.49
CA LEU A 29 6.21 -19.94 37.83
C LEU A 29 7.30 -18.91 38.15
N VAL A 30 6.96 -17.62 38.12
CA VAL A 30 7.92 -16.56 38.43
C VAL A 30 8.35 -16.62 39.90
N ALA A 31 7.41 -16.86 40.83
CA ALA A 31 7.72 -17.00 42.24
C ALA A 31 8.66 -18.19 42.54
N ILE A 32 8.49 -19.31 41.84
CA ILE A 32 9.36 -20.48 41.97
C ILE A 32 10.79 -20.15 41.54
N VAL A 33 10.94 -19.49 40.39
CA VAL A 33 12.27 -19.09 39.89
C VAL A 33 12.90 -18.08 40.85
N ASP A 34 12.14 -17.08 41.30
CA ASP A 34 12.60 -16.07 42.24
C ASP A 34 13.13 -16.70 43.54
N HIS A 35 12.32 -17.56 44.16
CA HIS A 35 12.70 -18.28 45.38
C HIS A 35 13.92 -19.18 45.18
N THR A 36 13.98 -19.91 44.05
CA THR A 36 15.10 -20.81 43.77
C THR A 36 16.41 -20.04 43.61
N LEU A 37 16.39 -18.94 42.84
CA LEU A 37 17.56 -18.09 42.65
C LEU A 37 17.98 -17.38 43.93
N TYR A 38 17.01 -16.99 44.77
CA TYR A 38 17.26 -16.43 46.09
C TYR A 38 17.98 -17.43 47.00
N GLU A 39 17.52 -18.67 47.08
CA GLU A 39 18.15 -19.73 47.88
C GLU A 39 19.57 -20.04 47.43
N ILE A 40 19.80 -20.16 46.11
CA ILE A 40 21.14 -20.45 45.56
C ILE A 40 22.12 -19.34 45.94
N LYS A 41 21.70 -18.08 45.81
CA LYS A 41 22.54 -16.91 46.12
C LYS A 41 22.80 -16.78 47.61
N ASN A 42 21.78 -17.01 48.46
CA ASN A 42 21.94 -17.00 49.91
C ASN A 42 22.89 -18.09 50.42
N ARG A 43 22.86 -19.28 49.80
CA ARG A 43 23.77 -20.38 50.14
C ARG A 43 25.20 -20.16 49.64
N GLY A 44 25.42 -19.17 48.77
CA GLY A 44 26.72 -18.91 48.15
C GLY A 44 27.20 -20.05 47.25
N ASP A 45 26.27 -20.83 46.67
CA ASP A 45 26.61 -21.98 45.83
C ASP A 45 27.05 -21.55 44.43
N SER A 46 28.29 -21.07 44.34
CA SER A 46 28.93 -20.63 43.09
C SER A 46 29.08 -21.72 42.03
N LYS A 47 28.90 -23.00 42.39
CA LYS A 47 28.96 -24.13 41.45
C LYS A 47 27.59 -24.53 40.92
N HIS A 48 26.50 -23.97 41.46
CA HIS A 48 25.16 -24.25 40.97
C HIS A 48 25.00 -23.77 39.51
N PRO A 49 24.37 -24.54 38.62
CA PRO A 49 24.18 -24.14 37.21
C PRO A 49 23.49 -22.78 37.03
N LEU A 50 22.65 -22.40 37.99
CA LEU A 50 21.92 -21.12 37.99
C LEU A 50 22.59 -20.01 38.82
N ALA A 51 23.82 -20.20 39.34
CA ALA A 51 24.46 -19.23 40.23
C ALA A 51 24.59 -17.82 39.63
N ASN A 52 24.85 -17.75 38.32
CA ASN A 52 25.01 -16.50 37.58
C ASN A 52 23.71 -15.97 36.95
N VAL A 53 22.59 -16.68 37.12
CA VAL A 53 21.30 -16.27 36.57
C VAL A 53 20.76 -15.09 37.37
N LYS A 54 20.32 -14.06 36.65
CA LYS A 54 19.84 -12.80 37.25
C LYS A 54 18.31 -12.77 37.42
N GLY A 55 17.59 -13.61 36.70
CA GLY A 55 16.14 -13.72 36.74
C GLY A 55 15.60 -14.15 35.38
N ILE A 56 14.37 -13.77 35.09
CA ILE A 56 13.64 -14.18 33.88
C ILE A 56 13.71 -13.06 32.82
N TYR A 57 13.96 -13.45 31.57
CA TYR A 57 13.73 -12.61 30.40
C TYR A 57 12.42 -13.07 29.73
N LEU A 58 11.42 -12.19 29.67
CA LEU A 58 10.14 -12.50 29.02
C LEU A 58 10.17 -12.07 27.56
N LEU A 59 9.91 -13.01 26.65
CA LEU A 59 9.65 -12.74 25.23
C LEU A 59 8.17 -12.95 24.98
N ALA A 60 7.48 -11.91 24.51
CA ALA A 60 6.09 -11.97 24.13
C ALA A 60 5.97 -11.63 22.64
N ASP A 61 5.56 -12.62 21.84
CA ASP A 61 5.37 -12.43 20.41
C ASP A 61 3.90 -12.14 20.07
N GLU A 62 3.70 -11.42 18.96
CA GLU A 62 2.39 -11.07 18.40
C GLU A 62 1.38 -10.52 19.43
N TYR A 63 1.81 -9.58 20.27
CA TYR A 63 0.99 -9.04 21.36
C TYR A 63 -0.35 -8.45 20.89
N ASP A 64 -0.35 -7.81 19.72
CA ASP A 64 -1.51 -7.17 19.12
C ASP A 64 -2.45 -8.15 18.41
N ALA A 65 -2.09 -9.43 18.24
CA ALA A 65 -2.91 -10.42 17.54
C ALA A 65 -4.35 -10.46 18.07
N PHE A 66 -4.52 -10.46 19.40
CA PHE A 66 -5.83 -10.41 20.03
C PHE A 66 -6.58 -9.13 19.66
N SER A 67 -5.96 -7.95 19.78
CA SER A 67 -6.62 -6.68 19.46
C SER A 67 -6.97 -6.56 17.97
N ASN A 68 -6.15 -7.13 17.09
CA ASN A 68 -6.37 -7.17 15.64
C ASN A 68 -7.64 -7.97 15.30
N GLU A 69 -8.00 -9.00 16.09
CA GLU A 69 -9.24 -9.75 15.92
C GLU A 69 -10.52 -8.94 16.19
N TYR A 70 -10.42 -7.82 16.91
CA TYR A 70 -11.54 -6.95 17.23
C TYR A 70 -11.63 -5.72 16.32
N MET A 71 -10.71 -5.57 15.36
CA MET A 71 -10.80 -4.54 14.33
C MET A 71 -11.81 -4.95 13.25
N ASP A 72 -13.11 -4.87 13.53
CA ASP A 72 -14.16 -5.15 12.55
C ASP A 72 -14.88 -3.85 12.13
N PRO A 73 -14.89 -3.49 10.84
CA PRO A 73 -15.65 -2.32 10.37
C PRO A 73 -17.18 -2.54 10.42
N HIS A 74 -17.65 -3.78 10.63
CA HIS A 74 -19.06 -4.17 10.67
C HIS A 74 -19.56 -4.58 12.07
N ASN A 75 -18.66 -4.88 12.99
CA ASN A 75 -18.97 -5.16 14.39
C ASN A 75 -18.40 -4.06 15.28
N SER A 76 -19.30 -3.30 15.91
CA SER A 76 -18.94 -2.19 16.79
C SER A 76 -18.60 -2.62 18.21
N GLN A 77 -18.51 -3.93 18.51
CA GLN A 77 -18.14 -4.37 19.86
C GLN A 77 -16.78 -3.77 20.24
N PRO A 78 -16.73 -2.87 21.23
CA PRO A 78 -15.49 -2.21 21.57
C PRO A 78 -14.54 -3.23 22.19
N TRP A 79 -13.34 -3.38 21.61
CA TRP A 79 -12.25 -4.16 22.21
C TRP A 79 -12.08 -3.81 23.70
N ALA A 80 -12.13 -2.52 24.04
CA ALA A 80 -11.98 -1.99 25.39
C ALA A 80 -13.01 -2.53 26.41
N GLU A 81 -14.16 -3.04 25.95
CA GLU A 81 -15.23 -3.58 26.79
C GLU A 81 -15.29 -5.11 26.75
N SER A 82 -14.35 -5.77 26.07
CA SER A 82 -14.34 -7.23 25.95
C SER A 82 -13.68 -7.93 27.16
N ASP A 83 -14.16 -9.14 27.46
CA ASP A 83 -13.52 -10.02 28.45
C ASP A 83 -12.06 -10.33 28.08
N ALA A 84 -11.76 -10.42 26.78
CA ALA A 84 -10.41 -10.64 26.26
C ALA A 84 -9.47 -9.47 26.57
N SER A 85 -9.91 -8.22 26.38
CA SER A 85 -9.12 -7.03 26.75
C SER A 85 -8.85 -6.98 28.25
N SER A 86 -9.86 -7.29 29.07
CA SER A 86 -9.70 -7.38 30.53
C SER A 86 -8.67 -8.45 30.93
N LEU A 87 -8.73 -9.65 30.33
CA LEU A 87 -7.77 -10.73 30.57
C LEU A 87 -6.33 -10.33 30.19
N VAL A 88 -6.13 -9.73 29.02
CA VAL A 88 -4.81 -9.26 28.56
C VAL A 88 -4.26 -8.19 29.51
N LYS A 89 -5.11 -7.24 29.93
CA LYS A 89 -4.74 -6.20 30.88
C LYS A 89 -4.30 -6.78 32.23
N ASP A 90 -5.05 -7.75 32.76
CA ASP A 90 -4.74 -8.38 34.05
C ASP A 90 -3.46 -9.24 33.97
N PHE A 91 -3.24 -9.93 32.85
CA PHE A 91 -2.00 -10.65 32.58
C PHE A 91 -0.79 -9.72 32.65
N TRP A 92 -0.84 -8.58 31.96
CA TRP A 92 0.28 -7.65 31.96
C TRP A 92 0.44 -6.85 33.26
N ALA A 93 -0.66 -6.57 33.96
CA ALA A 93 -0.59 -6.05 35.33
C ALA A 93 0.16 -7.01 36.25
N THR A 94 -0.01 -8.32 36.05
CA THR A 94 0.70 -9.38 36.78
C THR A 94 2.18 -9.41 36.41
N VAL A 95 2.53 -9.36 35.11
CA VAL A 95 3.91 -9.22 34.64
C VAL A 95 4.58 -8.03 35.34
N LYS A 96 3.94 -6.85 35.33
CA LYS A 96 4.45 -5.65 36.01
C LYS A 96 4.62 -5.85 37.52
N GLY A 97 3.72 -6.58 38.16
CA GLY A 97 3.79 -6.90 39.59
C GLY A 97 5.03 -7.73 39.92
N VAL A 98 5.33 -8.75 39.11
CA VAL A 98 6.44 -9.67 39.34
C VAL A 98 7.80 -9.17 38.85
N VAL A 99 7.83 -8.09 38.05
CA VAL A 99 9.08 -7.36 37.72
C VAL A 99 9.75 -6.78 38.98
N ARG A 100 9.00 -6.60 40.06
CA ARG A 100 9.53 -6.07 41.33
C ARG A 100 10.27 -7.11 42.18
N LEU A 101 10.19 -8.39 41.82
CA LEU A 101 10.85 -9.45 42.57
C LEU A 101 12.37 -9.45 42.29
N PRO A 102 13.23 -9.72 43.28
CA PRO A 102 14.68 -9.63 43.14
C PRO A 102 15.26 -10.44 41.96
N TYR A 103 14.65 -11.60 41.67
CA TYR A 103 15.03 -12.51 40.60
C TYR A 103 13.82 -12.96 39.76
N GLY A 104 12.73 -12.19 39.80
CA GLY A 104 11.57 -12.37 38.93
C GLY A 104 11.87 -11.93 37.49
N ILE A 105 10.89 -11.36 36.81
CA ILE A 105 11.06 -10.85 35.44
C ILE A 105 11.94 -9.61 35.46
N GLN A 106 13.13 -9.69 34.87
CA GLN A 106 14.09 -8.58 34.83
C GLN A 106 13.91 -7.72 33.58
N GLU A 107 13.60 -8.35 32.46
CA GLU A 107 13.46 -7.69 31.16
C GLU A 107 12.29 -8.31 30.40
N CYS A 108 11.63 -7.49 29.58
CA CYS A 108 10.54 -7.91 28.71
C CYS A 108 10.76 -7.34 27.32
N PHE A 109 10.69 -8.19 26.30
CA PHE A 109 10.68 -7.79 24.90
C PHE A 109 9.39 -8.26 24.24
N ILE A 110 8.71 -7.31 23.62
CA ILE A 110 7.36 -7.48 23.06
C ILE A 110 7.41 -7.14 21.57
N THR A 111 6.94 -8.04 20.72
CA THR A 111 6.73 -7.84 19.29
C THR A 111 5.23 -7.83 18.96
N GLY A 112 4.88 -7.36 17.75
CA GLY A 112 3.49 -7.17 17.36
C GLY A 112 2.80 -6.11 18.22
N ILE A 113 3.24 -4.86 18.15
CA ILE A 113 2.55 -3.76 18.84
C ILE A 113 1.84 -2.89 17.81
N SER A 114 0.55 -2.67 18.01
CA SER A 114 -0.25 -1.73 17.21
C SER A 114 -0.62 -0.52 18.07
N PRO A 115 -0.90 0.65 17.47
CA PRO A 115 -1.36 1.82 18.23
C PRO A 115 -2.63 1.55 19.05
N LEU A 116 -3.44 0.59 18.59
CA LEU A 116 -4.66 0.13 19.24
C LEU A 116 -4.36 -0.70 20.49
N SER A 117 -3.43 -1.67 20.41
CA SER A 117 -3.00 -2.43 21.61
C SER A 117 -2.20 -1.57 22.60
N LEU A 118 -1.53 -0.52 22.12
CA LEU A 118 -0.83 0.45 22.96
C LEU A 118 -1.79 1.34 23.78
N ALA A 119 -3.05 1.52 23.36
CA ALA A 119 -4.04 2.28 24.12
C ALA A 119 -4.40 1.57 25.45
N ASP A 120 -4.39 0.24 25.49
CA ASP A 120 -4.70 -0.55 26.70
C ASP A 120 -3.53 -0.65 27.70
N ASN A 121 -2.31 -0.36 27.23
CA ASN A 121 -1.12 -0.26 28.08
C ASN A 121 -1.16 0.91 29.09
N THR A 122 -2.25 1.68 29.14
CA THR A 122 -2.43 2.84 30.03
C THR A 122 -2.63 2.48 31.52
N SER A 123 -2.90 1.21 31.87
CA SER A 123 -2.97 0.79 33.27
C SER A 123 -2.25 -0.52 33.62
N GLY A 124 -2.24 -1.52 32.72
CA GLY A 124 -1.60 -2.82 32.98
C GLY A 124 -0.06 -2.79 32.94
N PHE A 125 0.53 -2.20 31.89
CA PHE A 125 1.98 -2.28 31.61
C PHE A 125 2.63 -0.94 31.22
N ASN A 126 2.32 0.13 31.96
CA ASN A 126 2.83 1.48 31.68
C ASN A 126 4.36 1.69 31.90
N ILE A 127 5.11 0.61 32.10
CA ILE A 127 6.58 0.62 32.22
C ILE A 127 7.28 0.31 30.88
N ALA A 128 6.53 -0.08 29.84
CA ALA A 128 7.09 -0.36 28.53
C ALA A 128 7.53 0.90 27.79
N VAL A 129 8.60 0.77 27.02
CA VAL A 129 9.12 1.79 26.10
C VAL A 129 8.93 1.28 24.67
N ASN A 130 8.28 2.06 23.82
CA ASN A 130 8.14 1.72 22.41
C ASN A 130 9.48 1.93 21.69
N MET A 131 10.01 0.85 21.12
CA MET A 131 11.30 0.83 20.41
C MET A 131 11.14 0.69 18.89
N SER A 132 9.91 0.55 18.36
CA SER A 132 9.64 0.12 16.97
C SER A 132 10.29 1.00 15.91
N PHE A 133 10.50 2.29 16.22
CA PHE A 133 11.09 3.25 15.29
C PHE A 133 12.55 3.62 15.59
N LYS A 134 13.20 2.86 16.48
CA LYS A 134 14.61 3.03 16.80
C LYS A 134 15.48 2.27 15.80
N LYS A 135 16.58 2.89 15.38
CA LYS A 135 17.46 2.35 14.34
C LYS A 135 18.11 1.03 14.77
N GLU A 136 18.42 0.88 16.06
CA GLU A 136 19.11 -0.28 16.62
C GLU A 136 18.31 -1.58 16.48
N VAL A 137 16.98 -1.49 16.37
CA VAL A 137 16.09 -2.65 16.21
C VAL A 137 15.50 -2.77 14.81
N ALA A 138 15.73 -1.81 13.92
CA ALA A 138 15.15 -1.80 12.57
C ALA A 138 15.55 -3.04 11.74
N GLY A 139 16.76 -3.57 11.96
CA GLY A 139 17.23 -4.79 11.30
C GLY A 139 16.52 -6.07 11.75
N LEU A 140 15.75 -6.04 12.84
CA LEU A 140 14.92 -7.19 13.26
C LEU A 140 13.66 -7.33 12.40
N CYS A 141 13.28 -6.27 11.66
CA CYS A 141 12.03 -6.21 10.91
C CYS A 141 12.15 -6.71 9.45
N GLY A 142 13.34 -7.08 8.99
CA GLY A 142 13.53 -7.51 7.61
C GLY A 142 14.96 -7.95 7.28
N LEU A 143 15.14 -8.53 6.10
CA LEU A 143 16.46 -8.91 5.60
C LEU A 143 17.17 -7.69 5.01
N SER A 144 18.48 -7.54 5.23
CA SER A 144 19.27 -6.51 4.54
C SER A 144 19.52 -6.91 3.09
N ARG A 145 19.94 -5.94 2.27
CA ARG A 145 20.39 -6.22 0.89
C ARG A 145 21.53 -7.24 0.87
N ALA A 146 22.46 -7.13 1.81
CA ALA A 146 23.59 -8.04 1.94
C ALA A 146 23.16 -9.47 2.28
N ASP A 147 22.13 -9.65 3.12
CA ASP A 147 21.59 -10.98 3.44
C ASP A 147 20.99 -11.64 2.19
N VAL A 148 20.19 -10.89 1.42
CA VAL A 148 19.54 -11.37 0.20
C VAL A 148 20.57 -11.67 -0.90
N GLU A 149 21.51 -10.75 -1.14
CA GLU A 149 22.57 -10.93 -2.14
C GLU A 149 23.45 -12.14 -1.78
N GLY A 150 23.89 -12.25 -0.52
CA GLY A 150 24.68 -13.39 -0.06
C GLY A 150 23.94 -14.73 -0.06
N ALA A 151 22.60 -14.74 0.03
CA ALA A 151 21.80 -15.94 -0.19
C ALA A 151 21.75 -16.30 -1.69
N LEU A 152 21.48 -15.32 -2.55
CA LEU A 152 21.43 -15.53 -4.00
C LEU A 152 22.77 -16.00 -4.58
N GLU A 153 23.91 -15.49 -4.10
CA GLU A 153 25.25 -15.93 -4.52
C GLU A 153 25.51 -17.43 -4.22
N ARG A 154 24.85 -17.99 -3.21
CA ARG A 154 24.94 -19.42 -2.88
C ARG A 154 24.00 -20.29 -3.70
N ILE A 155 22.89 -19.72 -4.18
CA ILE A 155 21.82 -20.45 -4.88
C ILE A 155 22.01 -20.38 -6.40
N CYS A 156 22.38 -19.21 -6.92
CA CYS A 156 22.46 -18.93 -8.35
C CYS A 156 23.77 -19.43 -8.96
N LYS A 157 23.72 -19.81 -10.24
CA LYS A 157 24.88 -20.33 -10.99
C LYS A 157 25.73 -19.23 -11.62
N SER A 158 25.20 -18.02 -11.75
CA SER A 158 25.85 -16.91 -12.43
C SER A 158 25.55 -15.57 -11.75
N LYS A 159 26.47 -14.61 -11.91
CA LYS A 159 26.28 -13.24 -11.41
C LYS A 159 25.07 -12.54 -12.06
N ALA A 160 24.82 -12.81 -13.34
CA ALA A 160 23.67 -12.25 -14.04
C ALA A 160 22.33 -12.74 -13.47
N ASP A 161 22.26 -14.01 -13.03
CA ASP A 161 21.08 -14.53 -12.34
C ASP A 161 20.91 -13.86 -10.96
N VAL A 162 21.99 -13.69 -10.20
CA VAL A 162 21.97 -12.97 -8.91
C VAL A 162 21.40 -11.56 -9.10
N GLU A 163 21.96 -10.79 -10.04
CA GLU A 163 21.49 -9.43 -10.36
C GLU A 163 20.00 -9.43 -10.75
N ARG A 164 19.57 -10.35 -11.63
CA ARG A 164 18.16 -10.48 -12.05
C ARG A 164 17.23 -10.76 -10.87
N HIS A 165 17.59 -11.70 -9.99
CA HIS A 165 16.74 -12.07 -8.85
C HIS A 165 16.74 -10.98 -7.76
N LEU A 166 17.88 -10.31 -7.55
CA LEU A 166 18.02 -9.20 -6.61
C LEU A 166 17.20 -7.98 -7.07
N ASP A 167 17.21 -7.66 -8.37
CA ASP A 167 16.38 -6.58 -8.93
C ASP A 167 14.88 -6.87 -8.74
N LYS A 168 14.47 -8.12 -8.97
CA LYS A 168 13.10 -8.56 -8.76
C LYS A 168 12.70 -8.45 -7.28
N LEU A 169 13.50 -8.95 -6.35
CA LEU A 169 13.24 -8.77 -4.90
C LEU A 169 13.26 -7.29 -4.49
N THR A 170 14.18 -6.50 -5.04
CA THR A 170 14.27 -5.06 -4.74
C THR A 170 13.01 -4.32 -5.17
N ARG A 171 12.44 -4.67 -6.33
CA ARG A 171 11.20 -4.05 -6.84
C ARG A 171 9.97 -4.43 -6.03
N TYR A 172 9.85 -5.70 -5.63
CA TYR A 172 8.61 -6.23 -5.06
C TYR A 172 8.61 -6.30 -3.54
N ALA A 173 9.72 -6.65 -2.89
CA ALA A 173 9.79 -6.95 -1.46
C ALA A 173 10.66 -5.98 -0.63
N ASN A 174 11.52 -5.16 -1.26
CA ASN A 174 12.37 -4.19 -0.55
C ASN A 174 11.72 -2.81 -0.45
N GLY A 175 12.07 -2.08 0.62
CA GLY A 175 11.78 -0.66 0.74
C GLY A 175 11.28 -0.24 2.11
N TYR A 176 11.14 -1.18 3.05
CA TYR A 176 10.75 -0.86 4.42
C TYR A 176 11.88 -0.16 5.16
N HIS A 177 11.57 1.00 5.72
CA HIS A 177 12.45 1.79 6.56
C HIS A 177 11.70 2.16 7.84
N PHE A 178 12.17 1.65 8.98
CA PHE A 178 11.46 1.77 10.25
C PHE A 178 11.98 2.90 11.14
N SER A 179 13.14 3.50 10.84
CA SER A 179 13.71 4.53 11.69
C SER A 179 13.09 5.90 11.42
N ARG A 180 12.45 6.51 12.45
CA ARG A 180 11.74 7.80 12.29
C ARG A 180 12.68 8.99 12.09
N TYR A 181 13.86 8.98 12.70
CA TYR A 181 14.73 10.17 12.78
C TYR A 181 16.07 9.99 12.08
N GLU A 182 16.47 8.75 11.80
CA GLU A 182 17.78 8.45 11.26
C GLU A 182 17.67 7.73 9.92
N LYS A 183 18.62 8.03 9.03
CA LYS A 183 18.78 7.23 7.82
C LYS A 183 19.31 5.84 8.19
N SER A 184 18.72 4.84 7.55
CA SER A 184 19.23 3.47 7.56
C SER A 184 18.90 2.81 6.22
N GLU A 185 19.57 1.70 5.93
CA GLU A 185 19.25 0.93 4.75
C GLU A 185 17.81 0.37 4.86
N PRO A 186 17.01 0.45 3.79
CA PRO A 186 15.74 -0.25 3.74
C PRO A 186 15.94 -1.77 3.81
N VAL A 187 14.97 -2.46 4.39
CA VAL A 187 14.96 -3.91 4.50
C VAL A 187 13.90 -4.54 3.60
N PHE A 188 14.15 -5.79 3.24
CA PHE A 188 13.24 -6.63 2.50
C PHE A 188 12.26 -7.29 3.46
N ASN A 189 10.99 -7.43 3.06
CA ASN A 189 10.05 -8.29 3.78
C ASN A 189 10.64 -9.70 3.91
N THR A 190 10.79 -10.17 5.14
CA THR A 190 11.43 -11.47 5.42
C THR A 190 10.69 -12.61 4.75
N ASP A 191 9.38 -12.71 4.92
CA ASP A 191 8.61 -13.89 4.50
C ASP A 191 8.57 -14.04 2.98
N THR A 192 8.15 -13.00 2.25
CA THR A 192 8.17 -12.96 0.78
C THR A 192 9.57 -13.24 0.23
N SER A 193 10.62 -12.72 0.89
CA SER A 193 11.99 -12.95 0.45
C SER A 193 12.43 -14.40 0.65
N LEU A 194 12.11 -15.00 1.79
CA LEU A 194 12.46 -16.39 2.08
C LEU A 194 11.69 -17.36 1.17
N GLU A 195 10.39 -17.15 0.95
CA GLU A 195 9.60 -17.96 0.02
C GLU A 195 10.14 -17.85 -1.41
N TYR A 196 10.47 -16.64 -1.85
CA TYR A 196 11.05 -16.44 -3.18
C TYR A 196 12.43 -17.09 -3.30
N LEU A 197 13.32 -16.92 -2.32
CA LEU A 197 14.65 -17.56 -2.30
C LEU A 197 14.53 -19.09 -2.30
N GLN A 198 13.56 -19.64 -1.55
CA GLN A 198 13.26 -21.06 -1.54
C GLN A 198 12.84 -21.55 -2.93
N ALA A 199 11.95 -20.81 -3.62
CA ALA A 199 11.52 -21.15 -4.97
C ALA A 199 12.66 -21.06 -5.99
N VAL A 200 13.56 -20.07 -5.87
CA VAL A 200 14.76 -19.99 -6.72
C VAL A 200 15.69 -21.18 -6.47
N LEU A 201 15.82 -21.64 -5.22
CA LEU A 201 16.62 -22.81 -4.85
C LEU A 201 16.03 -24.13 -5.38
N THR A 202 14.70 -24.28 -5.38
CA THR A 202 14.01 -25.49 -5.84
C THR A 202 13.66 -25.49 -7.33
N ASP A 203 13.98 -24.41 -8.05
CA ASP A 203 13.57 -24.18 -9.45
C ASP A 203 12.03 -24.21 -9.63
N GLU A 204 11.31 -23.75 -8.61
CA GLU A 204 9.85 -23.65 -8.60
C GLU A 204 9.38 -22.27 -9.07
N HIS A 205 8.20 -22.21 -9.68
CA HIS A 205 7.60 -20.95 -10.07
C HIS A 205 7.04 -20.21 -8.85
N PHE A 206 7.52 -18.99 -8.61
CA PHE A 206 6.96 -18.09 -7.60
C PHE A 206 6.54 -16.75 -8.22
N ASP A 207 5.26 -16.44 -8.09
CA ASP A 207 4.71 -15.14 -8.47
C ASP A 207 4.97 -14.12 -7.35
N ILE A 208 6.16 -13.51 -7.38
CA ILE A 208 6.55 -12.48 -6.39
C ILE A 208 5.61 -11.26 -6.39
N ALA A 209 4.85 -11.05 -7.46
CA ALA A 209 3.92 -9.93 -7.51
C ALA A 209 2.61 -10.23 -6.78
N ASN A 210 2.41 -11.48 -6.38
CA ASN A 210 1.27 -11.99 -5.61
C ASN A 210 1.73 -13.05 -4.59
N PRO A 211 2.59 -12.72 -3.62
CA PRO A 211 2.97 -13.71 -2.62
C PRO A 211 1.75 -14.10 -1.78
N PRO A 212 1.69 -15.36 -1.31
CA PRO A 212 0.58 -15.85 -0.49
C PRO A 212 0.46 -15.09 0.83
N ASN A 213 1.61 -14.78 1.45
CA ASN A 213 1.71 -14.09 2.73
C ASN A 213 2.17 -12.65 2.53
N SER A 214 1.20 -11.82 2.16
CA SER A 214 1.42 -10.40 2.04
C SER A 214 1.27 -9.67 3.38
N GLU A 215 2.23 -8.81 3.71
CA GLU A 215 2.28 -8.15 5.01
C GLU A 215 1.03 -7.33 5.40
N VAL A 216 0.31 -6.75 4.44
CA VAL A 216 -0.92 -5.98 4.75
C VAL A 216 -2.13 -6.90 4.72
N SER A 217 -2.69 -7.19 5.90
CA SER A 217 -3.82 -8.11 6.04
C SER A 217 -5.05 -7.65 5.25
N GLN A 218 -5.77 -8.61 4.66
CA GLN A 218 -6.97 -8.33 3.87
C GLN A 218 -8.03 -7.59 4.70
N ARG A 219 -8.21 -7.98 5.96
CA ARG A 219 -9.10 -7.33 6.92
C ARG A 219 -8.76 -5.86 7.11
N PHE A 220 -7.47 -5.54 7.23
CA PHE A 220 -7.02 -4.16 7.36
C PHE A 220 -7.32 -3.33 6.10
N LEU A 221 -7.09 -3.91 4.92
CA LEU A 221 -7.44 -3.27 3.66
C LEU A 221 -8.96 -2.99 3.57
N GLU A 222 -9.81 -3.89 4.07
CA GLU A 222 -11.27 -3.70 4.12
C GLU A 222 -11.66 -2.55 5.06
N ILE A 223 -11.02 -2.43 6.22
CA ILE A 223 -11.20 -1.28 7.13
C ILE A 223 -10.80 0.01 6.42
N ALA A 224 -9.63 0.05 5.80
CA ALA A 224 -9.16 1.22 5.06
C ALA A 224 -10.12 1.56 3.89
N ALA A 225 -10.63 0.56 3.17
CA ALA A 225 -11.61 0.72 2.10
C ALA A 225 -12.93 1.33 2.60
N SER A 226 -13.31 1.10 3.85
CA SER A 226 -14.53 1.66 4.45
C SER A 226 -14.41 3.18 4.74
N SER A 227 -13.19 3.66 5.03
CA SER A 227 -12.90 5.06 5.36
C SER A 227 -12.59 5.93 4.13
N PRO A 228 -13.40 6.96 3.79
CA PRO A 228 -13.09 7.88 2.70
C PRO A 228 -11.77 8.64 2.90
N GLY A 229 -11.41 8.94 4.15
CA GLY A 229 -10.16 9.63 4.49
C GLY A 229 -8.96 8.74 4.16
N ALA A 230 -8.97 7.49 4.65
CA ALA A 230 -7.90 6.53 4.37
C ALA A 230 -7.72 6.29 2.87
N VAL A 231 -8.81 6.12 2.11
CA VAL A 231 -8.75 5.99 0.64
C VAL A 231 -8.15 7.22 -0.03
N THR A 232 -8.44 8.43 0.45
CA THR A 232 -7.84 9.66 -0.08
C THR A 232 -6.34 9.70 0.16
N TYR A 233 -5.89 9.30 1.35
CA TYR A 233 -4.46 9.18 1.70
C TYR A 233 -3.75 8.13 0.84
N ILE A 234 -4.33 6.94 0.73
CA ILE A 234 -3.81 5.85 -0.09
C ILE A 234 -3.70 6.30 -1.56
N GLN A 235 -4.74 6.93 -2.10
CA GLN A 235 -4.71 7.42 -3.47
C GLN A 235 -3.62 8.46 -3.70
N ARG A 236 -3.43 9.40 -2.75
CA ARG A 236 -2.36 10.39 -2.82
C ARG A 236 -0.97 9.76 -2.74
N ALA A 237 -0.79 8.69 -1.96
CA ALA A 237 0.50 8.02 -1.88
C ALA A 237 0.83 7.24 -3.17
N LEU A 238 -0.19 6.64 -3.77
CA LEU A 238 -0.05 5.88 -5.01
C LEU A 238 0.19 6.74 -6.27
N THR A 239 -0.03 8.06 -6.21
CA THR A 239 0.29 8.90 -7.37
C THR A 239 1.80 8.86 -7.63
N PRO A 240 2.24 8.78 -8.90
CA PRO A 240 3.66 8.85 -9.22
C PRO A 240 4.33 10.12 -8.68
N SER A 241 5.58 10.03 -8.22
CA SER A 241 6.29 11.21 -7.69
C SER A 241 6.45 12.29 -8.78
N PRO A 242 6.19 13.58 -8.47
CA PRO A 242 6.35 14.67 -9.44
C PRO A 242 7.76 14.79 -10.03
N ASP A 243 8.79 14.49 -9.25
CA ASP A 243 10.20 14.54 -9.66
C ASP A 243 10.72 13.21 -10.25
N ARG A 244 9.92 12.14 -10.17
CA ARG A 244 10.25 10.77 -10.60
C ARG A 244 11.46 10.16 -9.89
N ALA A 245 11.88 10.70 -8.74
CA ALA A 245 12.95 10.12 -7.93
C ALA A 245 12.52 8.80 -7.27
N THR A 246 11.23 8.67 -6.98
CA THR A 246 10.59 7.47 -6.40
C THR A 246 9.37 7.06 -7.23
N PRO A 247 9.00 5.76 -7.24
CA PRO A 247 7.80 5.30 -7.94
C PRO A 247 6.50 5.89 -7.39
N TYR A 248 6.50 6.29 -6.11
CA TYR A 248 5.33 6.74 -5.35
C TYR A 248 5.57 8.11 -4.74
N SER A 249 4.49 8.87 -4.53
CA SER A 249 4.55 10.21 -3.95
C SER A 249 4.85 10.16 -2.46
N LEU A 250 5.73 11.06 -2.02
CA LEU A 250 6.01 11.26 -0.60
C LEU A 250 4.81 11.88 0.12
N ILE A 251 4.48 11.32 1.29
CA ILE A 251 3.41 11.79 2.16
C ILE A 251 4.03 12.60 3.29
N PRO A 252 3.83 13.94 3.34
CA PRO A 252 4.33 14.74 4.44
C PRO A 252 3.59 14.37 5.72
N TYR A 253 4.32 14.31 6.82
CA TYR A 253 3.75 14.19 8.17
C TYR A 253 4.52 15.08 9.14
N SER A 254 3.81 15.64 10.13
CA SER A 254 4.42 16.47 11.17
C SER A 254 4.56 15.73 12.49
N ASP A 255 3.62 14.82 12.77
CA ASP A 255 3.67 13.98 13.96
C ASP A 255 2.97 12.64 13.71
N LEU A 256 3.18 11.70 14.63
CA LEU A 256 2.48 10.43 14.70
C LEU A 256 1.80 10.35 16.06
N VAL A 257 0.64 9.71 16.11
CA VAL A 257 -0.06 9.53 17.38
C VAL A 257 0.55 8.33 18.10
N ASP A 258 1.00 8.50 19.34
CA ASP A 258 1.57 7.38 20.09
C ASP A 258 0.53 6.28 20.37
N ARG A 259 -0.74 6.66 20.55
CA ARG A 259 -1.87 5.78 20.95
C ARG A 259 -3.20 6.35 20.50
N PHE A 260 -4.11 5.50 20.02
CA PHE A 260 -5.50 5.88 19.76
C PHE A 260 -6.41 4.65 19.84
N SER A 261 -7.70 4.86 20.07
CA SER A 261 -8.74 3.83 20.08
C SER A 261 -9.44 3.72 18.72
N LEU A 262 -10.22 2.64 18.49
CA LEU A 262 -11.07 2.53 17.30
C LEU A 262 -12.09 3.67 17.21
N VAL A 263 -12.56 4.19 18.35
CA VAL A 263 -13.49 5.32 18.42
C VAL A 263 -12.83 6.59 17.86
N ASP A 264 -11.54 6.78 18.11
CA ASP A 264 -10.79 7.94 17.61
C ASP A 264 -10.66 7.92 16.06
N LEU A 265 -10.60 6.72 15.46
CA LEU A 265 -10.62 6.55 14.00
C LEU A 265 -12.01 6.80 13.37
N GLN A 266 -13.08 6.58 14.13
CA GLN A 266 -14.47 6.74 13.66
C GLN A 266 -15.04 8.15 13.90
N SER A 267 -14.49 8.89 14.87
CA SER A 267 -14.96 10.23 15.23
C SER A 267 -14.70 11.24 14.11
N ARG A 268 -15.78 11.80 13.56
CA ARG A 268 -15.72 12.86 12.53
C ARG A 268 -15.44 14.26 13.09
N ALA A 269 -15.51 14.43 14.42
CA ALA A 269 -15.39 15.73 15.06
C ALA A 269 -13.93 16.21 15.17
N LEU A 270 -12.96 15.33 14.96
CA LEU A 270 -11.55 15.58 15.27
C LEU A 270 -10.63 15.80 14.06
N GLY A 271 -11.18 15.88 12.84
CA GLY A 271 -10.48 16.30 11.61
C GLY A 271 -9.01 15.86 11.51
N ASP A 272 -8.10 16.76 11.90
CA ASP A 272 -6.64 16.60 11.87
C ASP A 272 -6.12 15.40 12.70
N VAL A 273 -6.73 15.11 13.85
CA VAL A 273 -6.34 13.97 14.72
C VAL A 273 -6.71 12.66 14.04
N THR A 274 -7.89 12.59 13.42
CA THR A 274 -8.36 11.40 12.69
C THR A 274 -7.43 11.07 11.52
N GLU A 275 -6.98 12.08 10.78
CA GLU A 275 -6.01 11.89 9.69
C GLU A 275 -4.65 11.41 10.20
N THR A 276 -4.13 12.00 11.28
CA THR A 276 -2.86 11.59 11.89
C THR A 276 -2.92 10.17 12.45
N ALA A 277 -4.06 9.78 13.04
CA ALA A 277 -4.30 8.42 13.54
C ALA A 277 -4.34 7.40 12.38
N PHE A 278 -5.02 7.70 11.27
CA PHE A 278 -5.00 6.83 10.07
C PHE A 278 -3.59 6.71 9.47
N CYS A 279 -2.83 7.81 9.36
CA CYS A 279 -1.44 7.75 8.90
C CYS A 279 -0.57 6.87 9.80
N THR A 280 -0.70 7.02 11.11
CA THR A 280 0.00 6.19 12.09
C THR A 280 -0.41 4.72 11.93
N LEU A 281 -1.70 4.44 11.81
CA LEU A 281 -2.21 3.08 11.61
C LEU A 281 -1.62 2.45 10.34
N LEU A 282 -1.66 3.15 9.21
CA LEU A 282 -1.12 2.68 7.93
C LEU A 282 0.38 2.39 8.02
N LEU A 283 1.13 3.17 8.81
CA LEU A 283 2.55 2.92 9.07
C LEU A 283 2.79 1.62 9.86
N TYR A 284 2.06 1.39 10.96
CA TYR A 284 2.22 0.19 11.77
C TYR A 284 1.82 -1.11 11.05
N PHE A 285 0.85 -1.03 10.14
CA PHE A 285 0.42 -2.18 9.34
C PHE A 285 1.26 -2.40 8.07
N GLY A 286 2.44 -1.76 7.96
CA GLY A 286 3.35 -1.92 6.82
C GLY A 286 2.83 -1.33 5.50
N ALA A 287 1.75 -0.57 5.57
CA ALA A 287 1.09 0.03 4.43
C ALA A 287 1.81 1.33 3.99
N PHE A 288 2.38 2.04 4.97
CA PHE A 288 3.39 3.07 4.77
C PHE A 288 4.69 2.70 5.49
N THR A 289 5.75 3.39 5.12
CA THR A 289 7.07 3.31 5.74
C THR A 289 7.74 4.68 5.75
N PHE A 290 8.79 4.90 6.55
CA PHE A 290 9.49 6.19 6.54
C PHE A 290 10.28 6.36 5.23
N ASP A 291 10.40 7.59 4.75
CA ASP A 291 11.26 7.87 3.60
C ASP A 291 12.72 7.66 3.97
N LYS A 292 13.47 6.90 3.17
CA LYS A 292 14.88 6.59 3.46
C LYS A 292 15.78 7.84 3.49
N GLU A 293 15.42 8.89 2.75
CA GLU A 293 16.23 10.11 2.64
C GLU A 293 15.85 11.18 3.66
N ASN A 294 14.56 11.28 4.00
CA ASN A 294 14.02 12.30 4.89
C ASN A 294 12.97 11.69 5.84
N PRO A 295 13.37 10.70 6.67
CA PRO A 295 12.44 9.88 7.44
C PRO A 295 11.61 10.70 8.42
N SER A 296 12.15 11.79 8.95
CA SER A 296 11.47 12.64 9.94
C SER A 296 10.38 13.55 9.36
N LYS A 297 10.20 13.57 8.04
CA LYS A 297 9.29 14.48 7.34
C LYS A 297 8.32 13.78 6.40
N PHE A 298 8.72 12.63 5.87
CA PHE A 298 7.97 11.96 4.82
C PHE A 298 7.79 10.48 5.10
N LEU A 299 6.60 10.00 4.75
CA LEU A 299 6.29 8.58 4.59
C LEU A 299 6.20 8.25 3.09
N THR A 300 6.33 6.98 2.75
CA THR A 300 6.18 6.47 1.38
C THR A 300 5.56 5.07 1.38
N ILE A 301 5.18 4.61 0.19
CA ILE A 301 4.83 3.21 -0.04
C ILE A 301 6.14 2.42 -0.19
N PRO A 302 6.35 1.34 0.58
CA PRO A 302 7.62 0.63 0.61
C PRO A 302 7.96 -0.01 -0.74
N ASN A 303 6.99 -0.70 -1.36
CA ASN A 303 7.25 -1.54 -2.51
C ASN A 303 6.01 -1.75 -3.39
N HIS A 304 6.21 -2.47 -4.50
CA HIS A 304 5.15 -2.72 -5.48
C HIS A 304 4.04 -3.64 -4.98
N ILE A 305 4.33 -4.58 -4.06
CA ILE A 305 3.31 -5.46 -3.47
C ILE A 305 2.30 -4.63 -2.67
N VAL A 306 2.78 -3.72 -1.82
CA VAL A 306 1.92 -2.83 -1.03
C VAL A 306 1.14 -1.87 -1.94
N ALA A 307 1.79 -1.31 -2.96
CA ALA A 307 1.11 -0.42 -3.91
C ALA A 307 -0.06 -1.11 -4.63
N LYS A 308 0.15 -2.35 -5.07
CA LYS A 308 -0.90 -3.17 -5.70
C LYS A 308 -2.06 -3.45 -4.75
N ARG A 309 -1.78 -3.75 -3.48
CA ARG A 309 -2.81 -3.96 -2.46
C ARG A 309 -3.66 -2.73 -2.25
N PHE A 310 -3.03 -1.57 -2.16
CA PHE A 310 -3.72 -0.30 -2.09
C PHE A 310 -4.56 0.03 -3.33
N GLY A 311 -4.06 -0.25 -4.55
CA GLY A 311 -4.86 -0.14 -5.76
C GLY A 311 -6.11 -1.03 -5.70
N THR A 312 -5.95 -2.26 -5.22
CA THR A 312 -7.03 -3.23 -5.02
C THR A 312 -8.06 -2.73 -3.99
N THR A 313 -7.60 -2.16 -2.87
CA THR A 313 -8.45 -1.53 -1.84
C THR A 313 -9.34 -0.43 -2.41
N ILE A 314 -8.77 0.42 -3.27
CA ILE A 314 -9.53 1.47 -3.96
C ILE A 314 -10.61 0.84 -4.83
N LEU A 315 -10.27 -0.16 -5.66
CA LEU A 315 -11.23 -0.83 -6.53
C LEU A 315 -12.33 -1.56 -5.74
N HIS A 316 -11.99 -2.18 -4.61
CA HIS A 316 -12.92 -2.87 -3.73
C HIS A 316 -13.95 -1.89 -3.14
N ARG A 317 -13.52 -0.73 -2.65
CA ARG A 317 -14.42 0.32 -2.12
C ARG A 317 -15.52 0.70 -3.12
N PHE A 318 -15.17 0.79 -4.40
CA PHE A 318 -16.10 1.18 -5.46
C PHE A 318 -16.78 -0.02 -6.14
N LYS A 319 -16.58 -1.24 -5.65
CA LYS A 319 -17.15 -2.49 -6.18
C LYS A 319 -16.74 -2.78 -7.63
N LEU A 320 -15.51 -2.41 -7.99
CA LEU A 320 -14.95 -2.52 -9.34
C LEU A 320 -13.85 -3.58 -9.46
N LEU A 321 -13.48 -4.25 -8.37
CA LEU A 321 -12.35 -5.18 -8.38
C LEU A 321 -12.54 -6.29 -9.44
N SER A 322 -13.64 -7.03 -9.38
CA SER A 322 -13.88 -8.16 -10.28
C SER A 322 -14.00 -7.74 -11.76
N SER A 323 -14.62 -6.58 -12.04
CA SER A 323 -14.73 -6.09 -13.41
C SER A 323 -13.38 -5.60 -13.96
N MET A 324 -12.60 -4.90 -13.12
CA MET A 324 -11.28 -4.41 -13.50
C MET A 324 -10.28 -5.53 -13.70
N GLN A 325 -10.28 -6.58 -12.87
CA GLN A 325 -9.38 -7.74 -13.01
C GLN A 325 -9.45 -8.37 -14.41
N ASN A 326 -10.65 -8.49 -14.98
CA ASN A 326 -10.79 -9.00 -16.35
C ASN A 326 -10.31 -7.97 -17.38
N ALA A 327 -10.62 -6.69 -17.19
CA ALA A 327 -10.21 -5.63 -18.11
C ALA A 327 -8.69 -5.48 -18.21
N VAL A 328 -7.97 -5.47 -17.07
CA VAL A 328 -6.52 -5.35 -17.04
C VAL A 328 -5.80 -6.57 -17.61
N LYS A 329 -6.42 -7.76 -17.54
CA LYS A 329 -5.93 -8.97 -18.25
C LYS A 329 -6.00 -8.80 -19.76
N PHE A 330 -7.12 -8.29 -20.29
CA PHE A 330 -7.24 -8.01 -21.72
C PHE A 330 -6.28 -6.92 -22.18
N LEU A 331 -6.06 -5.89 -21.36
CA LEU A 331 -5.04 -4.88 -21.63
C LEU A 331 -3.65 -5.51 -21.77
N ALA A 332 -3.24 -6.37 -20.84
CA ALA A 332 -1.93 -7.04 -20.91
C ALA A 332 -1.80 -7.98 -22.11
N LEU A 333 -2.86 -8.75 -22.42
CA LEU A 333 -2.82 -9.78 -23.47
C LEU A 333 -3.04 -9.24 -24.89
N ARG A 334 -3.75 -8.12 -25.05
CA ARG A 334 -4.22 -7.62 -26.35
C ARG A 334 -3.92 -6.14 -26.61
N GLY A 335 -3.40 -5.42 -25.63
CA GLY A 335 -3.27 -3.96 -25.70
C GLY A 335 -4.62 -3.25 -25.82
N ASP A 336 -5.74 -3.89 -25.46
CA ASP A 336 -7.07 -3.29 -25.52
C ASP A 336 -7.34 -2.47 -24.25
N ILE A 337 -7.49 -1.15 -24.43
CA ILE A 337 -7.74 -0.21 -23.34
C ILE A 337 -9.22 0.06 -23.08
N ILE A 338 -10.13 -0.34 -23.96
CA ILE A 338 -11.53 0.09 -23.92
C ILE A 338 -12.24 -0.43 -22.66
N ALA A 339 -12.10 -1.72 -22.36
CA ALA A 339 -12.68 -2.31 -21.15
C ALA A 339 -12.12 -1.68 -19.86
N THR A 340 -10.82 -1.40 -19.85
CA THR A 340 -10.13 -0.79 -18.69
C THR A 340 -10.58 0.66 -18.50
N LEU A 341 -10.72 1.42 -19.58
CA LEU A 341 -11.25 2.78 -19.54
C LEU A 341 -12.74 2.81 -19.16
N ALA A 342 -13.52 1.80 -19.55
CA ALA A 342 -14.92 1.69 -19.13
C ALA A 342 -15.02 1.48 -17.61
N GLY A 343 -14.18 0.59 -17.05
CA GLY A 343 -14.10 0.41 -15.60
C GLY A 343 -13.57 1.67 -14.88
N TYR A 344 -12.61 2.38 -15.48
CA TYR A 344 -12.15 3.68 -14.96
C TYR A 344 -13.26 4.75 -15.01
N GLN A 345 -14.09 4.77 -16.05
CA GLN A 345 -15.25 5.66 -16.15
C GLN A 345 -16.24 5.42 -15.00
N GLU A 346 -16.47 4.15 -14.63
CA GLU A 346 -17.28 3.80 -13.45
C GLU A 346 -16.65 4.26 -12.15
N LEU A 347 -15.32 4.07 -12.00
CA LEU A 347 -14.56 4.54 -10.83
C LEU A 347 -14.68 6.06 -10.65
N MET A 348 -14.47 6.80 -11.74
CA MET A 348 -14.59 8.25 -11.81
C MET A 348 -16.01 8.69 -11.43
N ALA A 349 -17.04 8.08 -12.01
CA ALA A 349 -18.43 8.41 -11.70
C ALA A 349 -18.82 8.15 -10.23
N ALA A 350 -18.28 7.08 -9.63
CA ALA A 350 -18.57 6.71 -8.24
C ALA A 350 -17.87 7.60 -7.20
N ARG A 351 -16.78 8.28 -7.56
CA ARG A 351 -16.03 9.19 -6.67
C ARG A 351 -16.70 10.57 -6.49
N ASP A 352 -17.54 10.99 -7.43
CA ASP A 352 -17.98 12.39 -7.60
C ASP A 352 -19.16 12.87 -6.73
N ILE A 353 -19.24 12.47 -5.45
CA ILE A 353 -20.24 13.03 -4.51
C ILE A 353 -19.75 14.34 -3.84
N LYS A 354 -18.51 14.77 -4.09
CA LYS A 354 -17.98 16.07 -3.62
C LYS A 354 -17.65 17.01 -4.80
N GLN A 355 -17.89 18.31 -4.60
CA GLN A 355 -17.75 19.38 -5.60
C GLN A 355 -16.42 19.40 -6.36
N SER A 356 -15.31 18.88 -5.81
CA SER A 356 -13.99 18.88 -6.47
C SER A 356 -13.79 17.82 -7.57
N GLY A 357 -14.61 16.78 -7.66
CA GLY A 357 -14.39 15.66 -8.59
C GLY A 357 -14.61 16.00 -10.08
N TYR A 358 -15.44 17.00 -10.37
CA TYR A 358 -15.69 17.47 -11.74
C TYR A 358 -14.55 18.32 -12.35
N SER A 359 -13.58 18.71 -11.52
CA SER A 359 -12.48 19.61 -11.87
C SER A 359 -11.14 18.88 -11.88
N MET A 360 -11.15 17.56 -12.12
CA MET A 360 -9.91 16.79 -12.27
C MET A 360 -9.10 17.25 -13.50
N THR A 361 -7.79 17.31 -13.35
CA THR A 361 -6.84 17.63 -14.43
C THR A 361 -6.48 16.39 -15.27
N GLU A 362 -5.80 16.57 -16.41
CA GLU A 362 -5.30 15.47 -17.25
C GLU A 362 -4.41 14.53 -16.44
N GLN A 363 -3.46 15.10 -15.68
CA GLN A 363 -2.60 14.39 -14.75
C GLN A 363 -3.38 13.58 -13.72
N GLN A 364 -4.40 14.17 -13.08
CA GLN A 364 -5.17 13.46 -12.06
C GLN A 364 -5.98 12.29 -12.64
N HIS A 365 -6.48 12.42 -13.87
CA HIS A 365 -7.14 11.31 -14.56
C HIS A 365 -6.16 10.20 -14.92
N ARG A 366 -5.03 10.55 -15.53
CA ARG A 366 -3.94 9.62 -15.85
C ARG A 366 -3.48 8.86 -14.61
N ASP A 367 -3.18 9.55 -13.51
CA ASP A 367 -2.65 8.92 -12.29
C ASP A 367 -3.72 8.02 -11.65
N SER A 368 -4.99 8.42 -11.67
CA SER A 368 -6.08 7.56 -11.19
C SER A 368 -6.27 6.31 -12.06
N PHE A 369 -6.08 6.43 -13.38
CA PHE A 369 -6.09 5.27 -14.29
C PHE A 369 -4.87 4.37 -14.06
N HIS A 370 -3.68 4.94 -13.87
CA HIS A 370 -2.46 4.22 -13.51
C HIS A 370 -2.68 3.37 -12.24
N ILE A 371 -3.29 3.94 -11.21
CA ILE A 371 -3.65 3.22 -9.99
C ILE A 371 -4.59 2.05 -10.27
N ALA A 372 -5.59 2.25 -11.14
CA ALA A 372 -6.59 1.24 -11.46
C ALA A 372 -6.02 0.02 -12.21
N ILE A 373 -4.83 0.15 -12.82
CA ILE A 373 -4.18 -0.95 -13.57
C ILE A 373 -3.07 -1.66 -12.80
N LEU A 374 -2.72 -1.21 -11.58
CA LEU A 374 -1.69 -1.83 -10.73
C LEU A 374 -1.97 -3.30 -10.36
N GLU A 375 -3.22 -3.74 -10.47
CA GLU A 375 -3.62 -5.11 -10.13
C GLU A 375 -2.93 -6.16 -11.01
N ASN A 376 -2.62 -5.84 -12.27
CA ASN A 376 -1.98 -6.77 -13.18
C ASN A 376 -0.46 -6.53 -13.26
N PRO A 377 0.38 -7.40 -12.67
CA PRO A 377 1.83 -7.19 -12.62
C PRO A 377 2.53 -7.40 -13.96
N ALA A 378 1.84 -7.92 -14.98
CA ALA A 378 2.36 -7.97 -16.34
C ALA A 378 2.35 -6.59 -17.02
N LEU A 379 1.71 -5.59 -16.43
CA LEU A 379 1.70 -4.21 -16.91
C LEU A 379 2.81 -3.41 -16.23
N ASP A 380 3.63 -2.73 -17.03
CA ASP A 380 4.68 -1.82 -16.57
C ASP A 380 4.39 -0.39 -17.08
N PRO A 381 3.52 0.35 -16.38
CA PRO A 381 3.15 1.71 -16.77
C PRO A 381 4.21 2.74 -16.38
N GLN A 382 4.60 3.57 -17.34
CA GLN A 382 5.49 4.71 -17.19
C GLN A 382 4.71 5.99 -17.49
N VAL A 383 4.54 6.83 -16.47
CA VAL A 383 3.94 8.16 -16.67
C VAL A 383 4.96 9.10 -17.28
N GLU A 384 4.46 10.03 -18.08
CA GLU A 384 5.24 11.20 -18.49
C GLU A 384 6.53 10.84 -19.26
N TYR A 385 6.41 9.84 -20.13
CA TYR A 385 7.49 9.28 -20.93
C TYR A 385 8.05 10.32 -21.90
N GLN A 386 9.36 10.57 -21.79
CA GLN A 386 10.04 11.61 -22.57
C GLN A 386 10.28 11.14 -24.00
N VAL A 387 10.01 12.03 -24.96
CA VAL A 387 10.21 11.76 -26.39
C VAL A 387 10.82 12.98 -27.08
N THR A 388 11.53 12.73 -28.17
CA THR A 388 12.07 13.80 -29.02
C THR A 388 11.18 13.99 -30.24
N LYS A 389 10.45 15.11 -30.32
CA LYS A 389 9.57 15.38 -31.47
C LYS A 389 10.42 15.45 -32.77
N PRO A 390 9.86 15.12 -33.95
CA PRO A 390 10.57 15.17 -35.23
C PRO A 390 11.30 16.49 -35.55
N GLY A 391 10.88 17.61 -34.94
CA GLY A 391 11.55 18.92 -35.00
C GLY A 391 12.62 19.19 -33.93
N ARG A 392 13.13 18.15 -33.25
CA ARG A 392 14.12 18.20 -32.14
C ARG A 392 13.72 18.94 -30.86
N GLY A 393 12.44 19.27 -30.70
CA GLY A 393 11.91 19.79 -29.43
C GLY A 393 11.55 18.66 -28.46
N PRO A 394 11.63 18.88 -27.13
CA PRO A 394 11.21 17.90 -26.14
C PRO A 394 9.70 17.71 -26.17
N GLY A 395 9.25 16.47 -25.99
CA GLY A 395 7.86 16.07 -25.84
C GLY A 395 7.69 15.10 -24.69
N GLN A 396 6.46 14.94 -24.24
CA GLN A 396 6.12 14.08 -23.13
C GLN A 396 4.80 13.38 -23.45
N VAL A 397 4.85 12.06 -23.53
CA VAL A 397 3.68 11.19 -23.65
C VAL A 397 3.14 10.98 -22.24
N ASP A 398 1.83 11.15 -22.05
CA ASP A 398 1.24 11.06 -20.72
C ASP A 398 1.42 9.68 -20.07
N LEU A 399 1.17 8.59 -20.79
CA LEU A 399 1.32 7.24 -20.26
C LEU A 399 1.77 6.24 -21.33
N LEU A 400 2.87 5.55 -21.06
CA LEU A 400 3.35 4.40 -21.83
C LEU A 400 3.13 3.14 -20.98
N ILE A 401 2.47 2.12 -21.51
CA ILE A 401 2.26 0.84 -20.82
C ILE A 401 2.98 -0.25 -21.59
N ALA A 402 3.95 -0.89 -20.93
CA ALA A 402 4.55 -2.11 -21.43
C ALA A 402 3.76 -3.33 -20.95
N SER A 403 3.63 -4.33 -21.82
CA SER A 403 3.24 -5.70 -21.48
C SER A 403 4.13 -6.67 -22.27
N PRO A 404 4.11 -7.99 -22.02
CA PRO A 404 4.96 -8.94 -22.72
C PRO A 404 4.93 -8.79 -24.25
N ASP A 405 3.75 -8.59 -24.82
CA ASP A 405 3.53 -8.58 -26.28
C ASP A 405 3.13 -7.21 -26.86
N HIS A 406 2.80 -6.22 -26.02
CA HIS A 406 2.28 -4.94 -26.47
C HIS A 406 2.97 -3.73 -25.83
N TRP A 407 3.10 -2.67 -26.62
CA TRP A 407 3.29 -1.29 -26.19
C TRP A 407 2.01 -0.50 -26.42
N VAL A 408 1.51 0.15 -25.37
CA VAL A 408 0.35 1.02 -25.45
C VAL A 408 0.74 2.43 -25.06
N VAL A 409 0.58 3.37 -25.99
CA VAL A 409 0.80 4.81 -25.78
C VAL A 409 -0.54 5.49 -25.58
N ILE A 410 -0.67 6.29 -24.52
CA ILE A 410 -1.89 7.03 -24.22
C ILE A 410 -1.55 8.50 -24.00
N GLU A 411 -2.23 9.36 -24.76
CA GLU A 411 -2.28 10.80 -24.53
C GLU A 411 -3.64 11.15 -23.93
N TRP A 412 -3.63 11.83 -22.79
CA TRP A 412 -4.83 12.24 -22.08
C TRP A 412 -5.22 13.66 -22.46
N LYS A 413 -6.52 13.87 -22.63
CA LYS A 413 -7.12 15.19 -22.70
C LYS A 413 -8.33 15.25 -21.78
N THR A 414 -8.56 16.39 -21.13
CA THR A 414 -9.75 16.56 -20.28
C THR A 414 -10.50 17.85 -20.59
N ILE A 415 -11.81 17.78 -20.55
CA ILE A 415 -12.69 18.95 -20.55
C ILE A 415 -13.55 18.88 -19.29
N GLN A 416 -13.22 19.72 -18.32
CA GLN A 416 -13.96 19.82 -17.07
C GLN A 416 -15.38 20.32 -17.33
N ILE A 417 -16.31 19.91 -16.47
CA ILE A 417 -17.74 20.16 -16.68
C ILE A 417 -18.10 21.64 -16.75
N GLU A 418 -17.31 22.46 -16.07
CA GLU A 418 -17.48 23.91 -15.97
C GLU A 418 -17.18 24.65 -17.28
N PHE A 419 -16.49 24.02 -18.24
CA PHE A 419 -16.18 24.60 -19.55
C PHE A 419 -17.14 24.14 -20.67
N LEU A 420 -18.08 23.25 -20.36
CA LEU A 420 -19.03 22.71 -21.32
C LEU A 420 -20.34 23.51 -21.36
N ASP A 421 -20.81 23.79 -22.58
CA ASP A 421 -22.13 24.38 -22.83
C ASP A 421 -23.20 23.28 -22.90
N VAL A 422 -23.73 22.92 -21.72
CA VAL A 422 -24.79 21.90 -21.53
C VAL A 422 -26.04 22.55 -20.91
N GLY A 423 -26.17 23.87 -21.01
CA GLY A 423 -27.21 24.68 -20.36
C GLY A 423 -26.66 25.48 -19.17
N ASP A 424 -26.60 26.80 -19.32
CA ASP A 424 -25.96 27.73 -18.38
C ASP A 424 -26.59 27.78 -16.98
N SER A 425 -27.87 27.40 -16.84
CA SER A 425 -28.63 27.43 -15.57
C SER A 425 -28.65 26.10 -14.83
N LEU A 426 -28.03 25.03 -15.36
CA LEU A 426 -28.02 23.72 -14.73
C LEU A 426 -26.99 23.62 -13.61
N THR A 427 -27.37 22.95 -12.52
CA THR A 427 -26.43 22.52 -11.48
C THR A 427 -25.43 21.51 -12.07
N TRP A 428 -24.24 21.38 -11.48
CA TRP A 428 -23.22 20.43 -11.96
C TRP A 428 -23.74 18.99 -12.04
N GLY A 429 -24.54 18.54 -11.06
CA GLY A 429 -25.17 17.22 -11.11
C GLY A 429 -26.08 17.02 -12.32
N LYS A 430 -26.89 18.03 -12.69
CA LYS A 430 -27.75 17.98 -13.87
C LYS A 430 -26.95 18.02 -15.18
N LYS A 431 -25.89 18.83 -15.24
CA LYS A 431 -24.96 18.82 -16.39
C LYS A 431 -24.32 17.44 -16.54
N ALA A 432 -23.92 16.82 -15.44
CA ALA A 432 -23.24 15.54 -15.43
C ALA A 432 -24.19 14.42 -15.91
N GLU A 433 -25.45 14.45 -15.47
CA GLU A 433 -26.50 13.56 -15.95
C GLU A 433 -26.83 13.76 -17.43
N ALA A 434 -26.81 15.00 -17.92
CA ALA A 434 -27.00 15.28 -19.35
C ALA A 434 -25.84 14.71 -20.18
N ILE A 435 -24.58 14.91 -19.74
CA ILE A 435 -23.38 14.39 -20.43
C ILE A 435 -23.36 12.86 -20.43
N SER A 436 -23.76 12.20 -19.34
CA SER A 436 -23.74 10.73 -19.25
C SER A 436 -24.68 10.04 -20.25
N LYS A 437 -25.67 10.76 -20.80
CA LYS A 437 -26.62 10.26 -21.81
C LYS A 437 -26.15 10.51 -23.25
N LEU A 438 -25.06 11.25 -23.47
CA LEU A 438 -24.61 11.58 -24.82
C LEU A 438 -23.84 10.41 -25.45
N GLY A 439 -24.15 10.13 -26.71
CA GLY A 439 -23.32 9.31 -27.60
C GLY A 439 -22.19 10.11 -28.24
N VAL A 440 -21.32 9.44 -29.01
CA VAL A 440 -20.15 10.04 -29.70
C VAL A 440 -20.51 11.33 -30.44
N ASN A 441 -21.53 11.30 -31.30
CA ASN A 441 -21.94 12.46 -32.10
C ASN A 441 -22.44 13.63 -31.25
N GLY A 442 -23.10 13.35 -30.12
CA GLY A 442 -23.55 14.38 -29.18
C GLY A 442 -22.37 15.08 -28.55
N ILE A 443 -21.38 14.30 -28.09
CA ILE A 443 -20.17 14.83 -27.44
C ILE A 443 -19.34 15.65 -28.43
N LEU A 444 -19.11 15.16 -29.65
CA LEU A 444 -18.33 15.91 -30.65
C LEU A 444 -18.96 17.25 -31.05
N LYS A 445 -20.29 17.38 -30.93
CA LYS A 445 -21.03 18.62 -31.22
C LYS A 445 -21.14 19.57 -30.02
N LEU A 446 -20.78 19.14 -28.82
CA LEU A 446 -20.78 20.02 -27.64
C LEU A 446 -19.84 21.21 -27.89
N LYS A 447 -20.30 22.38 -27.46
CA LYS A 447 -19.53 23.62 -27.53
C LYS A 447 -18.87 23.91 -26.19
N PHE A 448 -17.77 24.65 -26.27
CA PHE A 448 -17.19 25.29 -25.11
C PHE A 448 -18.03 26.51 -24.72
N ASN A 449 -18.26 26.70 -23.43
CA ASN A 449 -19.03 27.85 -22.95
C ASN A 449 -18.16 29.12 -22.90
N ARG A 450 -18.78 30.23 -22.50
CA ARG A 450 -18.12 31.55 -22.45
C ARG A 450 -16.94 31.67 -21.48
N TRP A 451 -16.79 30.74 -20.54
CA TRP A 451 -15.72 30.75 -19.53
C TRP A 451 -14.45 30.05 -20.02
N GLU A 452 -14.56 29.23 -21.05
CA GLU A 452 -13.41 28.65 -21.73
C GLU A 452 -12.68 29.70 -22.56
N LYS A 453 -11.43 29.97 -22.22
CA LYS A 453 -10.62 31.05 -22.82
C LYS A 453 -9.77 30.57 -23.99
N PHE A 454 -9.39 29.30 -24.00
CA PHE A 454 -8.35 28.78 -24.88
C PHE A 454 -8.93 27.94 -26.02
N ARG A 455 -10.02 27.20 -25.76
CA ARG A 455 -10.64 26.30 -26.73
C ARG A 455 -11.88 26.95 -27.34
N LYS A 456 -12.04 26.86 -28.66
CA LYS A 456 -13.17 27.47 -29.39
C LYS A 456 -13.89 26.46 -30.28
N GLY A 457 -15.14 26.76 -30.59
CA GLY A 457 -15.98 25.93 -31.45
C GLY A 457 -16.54 24.72 -30.72
N THR A 458 -16.52 23.57 -31.40
CA THR A 458 -16.99 22.29 -30.86
C THR A 458 -15.82 21.42 -30.40
N ILE A 459 -16.08 20.44 -29.54
CA ILE A 459 -15.08 19.43 -29.16
C ILE A 459 -14.48 18.77 -30.41
N GLY A 460 -15.30 18.39 -31.39
CA GLY A 460 -14.84 17.74 -32.61
C GLY A 460 -13.99 18.63 -33.53
N SER A 461 -14.17 19.96 -33.52
CA SER A 461 -13.27 20.88 -34.24
C SER A 461 -11.94 21.04 -33.53
N TRP A 462 -11.96 21.16 -32.20
CA TRP A 462 -10.74 21.30 -31.38
C TRP A 462 -9.81 20.08 -31.51
N ILE A 463 -10.34 18.85 -31.40
CA ILE A 463 -9.53 17.63 -31.55
C ILE A 463 -8.85 17.56 -32.92
N ARG A 464 -9.58 17.89 -33.99
CA ARG A 464 -9.05 17.81 -35.35
C ARG A 464 -7.98 18.85 -35.64
N ASN A 465 -8.15 20.07 -35.13
CA ASN A 465 -7.29 21.19 -35.46
C ASN A 465 -6.05 21.26 -34.56
N ASP A 466 -6.21 21.00 -33.26
CA ASP A 466 -5.21 21.33 -32.27
C ASP A 466 -4.53 20.09 -31.65
N VAL A 467 -5.31 19.02 -31.38
CA VAL A 467 -4.79 17.85 -30.63
C VAL A 467 -4.14 16.81 -31.54
N ARG A 468 -4.69 16.57 -32.74
CA ARG A 468 -4.18 15.53 -33.66
C ARG A 468 -2.69 15.72 -33.99
N ALA A 469 -2.27 16.95 -34.28
CA ALA A 469 -0.89 17.24 -34.67
C ALA A 469 0.11 16.94 -33.53
N GLN A 470 -0.30 17.22 -32.29
CA GLN A 470 0.52 16.94 -31.11
C GLN A 470 0.76 15.44 -30.96
N LEU A 471 -0.31 14.63 -30.93
CA LEU A 471 -0.15 13.18 -30.75
C LEU A 471 0.61 12.54 -31.93
N LYS A 472 0.35 12.98 -33.16
CA LYS A 472 1.11 12.55 -34.34
C LYS A 472 2.61 12.80 -34.17
N SER A 473 3.00 13.95 -33.60
CA SER A 473 4.41 14.27 -33.35
C SER A 473 5.06 13.35 -32.31
N TYR A 474 4.30 12.80 -31.37
CA TYR A 474 4.80 11.87 -30.35
C TYR A 474 4.94 10.46 -30.91
N VAL A 475 3.92 9.97 -31.63
CA VAL A 475 3.96 8.64 -32.27
C VAL A 475 5.11 8.55 -33.30
N GLN A 476 5.43 9.65 -33.97
CA GLN A 476 6.52 9.71 -34.93
C GLN A 476 7.91 9.94 -34.31
N SER A 477 8.03 10.02 -32.97
CA SER A 477 9.33 10.19 -32.32
C SER A 477 10.23 8.96 -32.55
N PRO A 478 11.56 9.13 -32.58
CA PRO A 478 12.49 8.02 -32.71
C PRO A 478 12.28 6.95 -31.63
N GLU A 479 12.05 7.37 -30.39
CA GLU A 479 11.88 6.47 -29.24
C GLU A 479 10.63 5.60 -29.41
N ILE A 480 9.48 6.20 -29.76
CA ILE A 480 8.24 5.44 -29.97
C ILE A 480 8.34 4.51 -31.19
N ARG A 481 9.02 4.94 -32.25
CA ARG A 481 9.25 4.11 -33.44
C ARG A 481 10.15 2.91 -33.16
N GLU A 482 11.14 3.07 -32.29
CA GLU A 482 11.99 1.95 -31.84
C GLU A 482 11.17 0.95 -31.02
N LEU A 483 10.34 1.42 -30.08
CA LEU A 483 9.45 0.54 -29.32
C LEU A 483 8.50 -0.26 -30.23
N ALA A 484 7.97 0.38 -31.28
CA ALA A 484 7.03 -0.22 -32.22
C ALA A 484 7.65 -1.33 -33.11
N GLN A 485 8.98 -1.49 -33.13
CA GLN A 485 9.64 -2.58 -33.86
C GLN A 485 9.65 -3.89 -33.08
N ASN A 486 9.63 -3.82 -31.73
CA ASN A 486 9.92 -4.96 -30.87
C ASN A 486 8.66 -5.69 -30.38
N ARG A 487 7.50 -5.02 -30.34
CA ARG A 487 6.22 -5.54 -29.85
C ARG A 487 5.07 -4.94 -30.64
N LYS A 488 3.87 -5.52 -30.52
CA LYS A 488 2.67 -4.91 -31.10
C LYS A 488 2.45 -3.53 -30.50
N PHE A 489 2.17 -2.54 -31.33
CA PHE A 489 2.09 -1.15 -30.90
C PHE A 489 0.67 -0.61 -31.10
N ARG A 490 0.14 0.06 -30.09
CA ARG A 490 -1.14 0.79 -30.17
C ARG A 490 -0.98 2.18 -29.55
N ALA A 491 -1.45 3.21 -30.25
CA ALA A 491 -1.44 4.57 -29.75
C ALA A 491 -2.87 5.10 -29.64
N HIS A 492 -3.19 5.75 -28.53
CA HIS A 492 -4.53 6.21 -28.23
C HIS A 492 -4.56 7.66 -27.75
N LEU A 493 -5.54 8.41 -28.24
CA LEU A 493 -5.99 9.64 -27.61
C LEU A 493 -7.20 9.32 -26.73
N VAL A 494 -7.10 9.65 -25.45
CA VAL A 494 -8.17 9.45 -24.46
C VAL A 494 -8.69 10.81 -24.01
N LEU A 495 -9.95 11.10 -24.32
CA LEU A 495 -10.61 12.34 -23.94
C LEU A 495 -11.65 12.08 -22.85
N VAL A 496 -11.41 12.64 -21.66
CA VAL A 496 -12.40 12.68 -20.58
C VAL A 496 -13.26 13.93 -20.72
N VAL A 497 -14.58 13.75 -20.72
CA VAL A 497 -15.57 14.83 -20.87
C VAL A 497 -16.45 14.91 -19.63
N GLY A 498 -16.32 16.01 -18.90
CA GLY A 498 -17.11 16.36 -17.72
C GLY A 498 -17.07 15.32 -16.60
N SER A 499 -15.96 14.59 -16.47
CA SER A 499 -15.82 13.43 -15.57
C SER A 499 -16.93 12.38 -15.74
N ARG A 500 -17.51 12.24 -16.94
CA ARG A 500 -18.68 11.34 -17.18
C ARG A 500 -18.56 10.43 -18.38
N LYS A 501 -17.93 10.91 -19.46
CA LYS A 501 -17.75 10.13 -20.68
C LYS A 501 -16.28 10.13 -21.09
N ILE A 502 -15.83 8.99 -21.61
CA ILE A 502 -14.49 8.83 -22.18
C ILE A 502 -14.63 8.49 -23.66
N LEU A 503 -14.08 9.34 -24.52
CA LEU A 503 -13.90 9.05 -25.95
C LEU A 503 -12.47 8.58 -26.20
N VAL A 504 -12.33 7.60 -27.08
CA VAL A 504 -11.06 7.01 -27.44
C VAL A 504 -10.90 7.05 -28.95
N TRP A 505 -9.76 7.57 -29.41
CA TRP A 505 -9.31 7.41 -30.79
C TRP A 505 -8.07 6.52 -30.80
N GLU A 506 -7.95 5.63 -31.78
CA GLU A 506 -6.74 4.85 -32.04
C GLU A 506 -5.96 5.48 -33.21
N MET A 507 -4.63 5.50 -33.12
CA MET A 507 -3.72 5.93 -34.19
C MET A 507 -2.84 4.77 -34.64
N ASP A 508 -2.53 4.76 -35.94
CA ASP A 508 -1.50 3.89 -36.50
C ASP A 508 -0.08 4.41 -36.19
N THR A 509 0.93 3.65 -36.60
CA THR A 509 2.35 3.99 -36.43
C THR A 509 2.81 5.21 -37.25
N ASN A 510 2.00 5.67 -38.20
CA ASN A 510 2.23 6.89 -38.95
C ASN A 510 1.60 8.13 -38.27
N GLY A 511 0.82 7.92 -37.19
CA GLY A 511 0.10 8.95 -36.46
C GLY A 511 -1.19 9.39 -37.14
N ASP A 512 -1.81 8.50 -37.93
CA ASP A 512 -3.10 8.72 -38.56
C ASP A 512 -4.21 7.92 -37.85
N TRP A 513 -5.42 8.48 -37.80
CA TRP A 513 -6.54 7.89 -37.07
C TRP A 513 -7.00 6.58 -37.72
N ILE A 514 -7.13 5.53 -36.91
CA ILE A 514 -7.74 4.26 -37.28
C ILE A 514 -9.24 4.38 -37.00
N GLY A 515 -9.98 4.92 -37.98
CA GLY A 515 -11.44 5.01 -37.93
C GLY A 515 -12.01 6.18 -37.09
N LEU A 516 -13.27 6.01 -36.68
CA LEU A 516 -14.00 6.99 -35.86
C LEU A 516 -13.76 6.74 -34.36
N PRO A 517 -13.88 7.77 -33.50
CA PRO A 517 -13.80 7.57 -32.06
C PRO A 517 -14.89 6.66 -31.54
N VAL A 518 -14.55 5.92 -30.50
CA VAL A 518 -15.47 5.05 -29.74
C VAL A 518 -15.64 5.56 -28.31
N LEU A 519 -16.71 5.15 -27.65
CA LEU A 519 -16.88 5.37 -26.21
C LEU A 519 -16.23 4.23 -25.43
N ALA A 520 -15.65 4.55 -24.28
CA ALA A 520 -15.24 3.55 -23.30
C ALA A 520 -16.49 3.00 -22.59
N GLU A 521 -17.19 2.09 -23.25
CA GLU A 521 -18.37 1.41 -22.73
C GLU A 521 -18.09 -0.09 -22.63
N LYS A 522 -18.72 -0.75 -21.64
CA LYS A 522 -18.66 -2.22 -21.55
C LYS A 522 -19.28 -2.79 -22.83
N MET A 523 -18.52 -3.62 -23.54
CA MET A 523 -19.13 -4.48 -24.55
C MET A 523 -20.05 -5.45 -23.78
N LEU A 524 -21.35 -5.39 -24.07
CA LEU A 524 -22.37 -6.26 -23.49
C LEU A 524 -22.14 -7.72 -23.89
#